data_AF-A0A7D9IR45-F1
#
_entry.id   AF-A0A7D9IR45-F1
#
_cell.length_a   1.000
_cell.length_b   1.000
_cell.length_c   1.000
_cell.angle_alpha   90.00
_cell.angle_beta   90.00
_cell.angle_gamma   90.00
#
_symmetry.space_group_name_H-M   'P 1'
#
loop_
_entity.id
_entity.type
_entity.pdbx_description
1 polymer ?
#
loop_
_entity_poly.entity_id
_entity_poly.type
_entity_poly.pdbx_seq_one_letter_code
_entity_poly.pdbx_strand_id
1 'polypeptide(L)'
;MADNKFLRARLKHERNWLENYYNGEKFAWNWRYGMALFERNIKTSWNNVYRLRILVGENYPEQLPDLVVCASPKPMPKSSEWQGTHTTHTWSQKHGLLQICFYHPLCWTRENMLYEVFEKGEQWLEAYEEHLATGKPMNELLSAMEPTEEELQEEERHQAKYERRMAKINQKDRRLGLK
;
A
#
# COMPACT_ATOMS: atom_id res chain seq x y z
N MET A 1 20.12 17.32 -3.37
CA MET A 1 19.41 16.02 -3.31
C MET A 1 20.42 14.96 -3.68
N ALA A 2 20.88 14.15 -2.73
CA ALA A 2 21.82 13.08 -3.03
C ALA A 2 21.12 12.12 -4.00
N ASP A 3 21.70 11.96 -5.18
CA ASP A 3 21.26 10.97 -6.16
C ASP A 3 21.38 9.59 -5.49
N ASN A 4 20.27 9.05 -4.98
CA ASN A 4 20.26 7.78 -4.28
C ASN A 4 20.44 6.67 -5.33
N LYS A 5 21.69 6.47 -5.75
CA LYS A 5 22.11 5.48 -6.74
C LYS A 5 21.62 4.08 -6.37
N PHE A 6 21.53 3.77 -5.09
CA PHE A 6 20.96 2.52 -4.59
C PHE A 6 19.46 2.41 -4.90
N LEU A 7 18.67 3.42 -4.55
CA LEU A 7 17.25 3.45 -4.89
C LEU A 7 17.02 3.34 -6.39
N ARG A 8 17.75 4.10 -7.22
CA ARG A 8 17.62 4.01 -8.68
C ARG A 8 17.96 2.61 -9.22
N ALA A 9 19.00 1.98 -8.69
CA ALA A 9 19.36 0.62 -9.06
C ALA A 9 18.27 -0.38 -8.65
N ARG A 10 17.72 -0.24 -7.44
CA ARG A 10 16.62 -1.06 -6.95
C ARG A 10 15.36 -0.89 -7.80
N LEU A 11 14.94 0.34 -8.08
CA LEU A 11 13.78 0.64 -8.94
C LEU A 11 13.95 0.09 -10.37
N LYS A 12 15.16 0.12 -10.92
CA LYS A 12 15.46 -0.49 -12.21
C LYS A 12 15.31 -2.02 -12.15
N HIS A 13 15.76 -2.64 -11.07
CA HIS A 13 15.58 -4.07 -10.83
C HIS A 13 14.10 -4.45 -10.70
N GLU A 14 13.34 -3.72 -9.87
CA GLU A 14 11.89 -3.88 -9.73
C GLU A 14 11.17 -3.79 -11.07
N ARG A 15 11.46 -2.76 -11.86
CA ARG A 15 10.86 -2.59 -13.18
C ARG A 15 11.09 -3.80 -14.06
N ASN A 16 12.35 -4.27 -14.15
CA ASN A 16 12.67 -5.42 -15.00
C ASN A 16 11.91 -6.68 -14.55
N TRP A 17 11.77 -6.88 -13.23
CA TRP A 17 10.96 -7.97 -12.69
C TRP A 17 9.49 -7.83 -13.06
N LEU A 18 8.90 -6.65 -12.86
CA LEU A 18 7.51 -6.38 -13.21
C LEU A 18 7.25 -6.62 -14.71
N GLU A 19 8.09 -6.09 -15.59
CA GLU A 19 7.94 -6.29 -17.03
C GLU A 19 8.05 -7.77 -17.40
N ASN A 20 8.95 -8.54 -16.77
CA ASN A 20 9.07 -9.98 -17.04
C ASN A 20 7.89 -10.77 -16.47
N TYR A 21 7.45 -10.45 -15.25
CA TYR A 21 6.35 -11.13 -14.56
C TYR A 21 5.03 -10.95 -15.30
N TYR A 22 4.77 -9.74 -15.78
CA TYR A 22 3.55 -9.39 -16.52
C TYR A 22 3.72 -9.51 -18.04
N ASN A 23 4.42 -10.54 -18.51
CA ASN A 23 4.51 -10.93 -19.92
C ASN A 23 4.95 -9.80 -20.88
N GLY A 24 5.90 -8.97 -20.45
CA GLY A 24 6.47 -7.89 -21.23
C GLY A 24 5.70 -6.56 -21.17
N GLU A 25 4.66 -6.45 -20.34
CA GLU A 25 3.97 -5.18 -20.07
C GLU A 25 5.00 -4.10 -19.69
N LYS A 26 4.91 -2.91 -20.29
CA LYS A 26 5.90 -1.84 -20.09
C LYS A 26 5.50 -0.91 -18.98
N PHE A 27 6.39 -0.76 -18.00
CA PHE A 27 6.21 0.17 -16.89
C PHE A 27 6.98 1.47 -17.15
N ALA A 28 6.23 2.56 -17.30
CA ALA A 28 6.80 3.87 -17.58
C ALA A 28 7.63 4.41 -16.40
N TRP A 29 8.73 5.11 -16.70
CA TRP A 29 9.60 5.73 -15.70
C TRP A 29 8.98 7.05 -15.24
N ASN A 30 8.05 6.98 -14.30
CA ASN A 30 7.25 8.12 -13.90
C ASN A 30 7.58 8.57 -12.46
N TRP A 31 7.47 9.89 -12.24
CA TRP A 31 7.62 10.51 -10.93
C TRP A 31 6.46 11.46 -10.67
N ARG A 32 5.89 11.40 -9.46
CA ARG A 32 4.89 12.36 -8.97
C ARG A 32 5.07 12.53 -7.47
N TYR A 33 4.84 13.74 -6.98
CA TYR A 33 4.98 14.07 -5.55
C TYR A 33 6.38 13.75 -4.97
N GLY A 34 7.41 13.76 -5.81
CA GLY A 34 8.77 13.36 -5.41
C GLY A 34 8.97 11.85 -5.24
N MET A 35 8.01 11.02 -5.67
CA MET A 35 8.05 9.56 -5.56
C MET A 35 8.09 8.92 -6.94
N ALA A 36 8.80 7.81 -7.07
CA ALA A 36 8.69 6.97 -8.26
C ALA A 36 7.34 6.25 -8.25
N LEU A 37 6.76 6.01 -9.42
CA LEU A 37 5.46 5.35 -9.51
C LEU A 37 5.42 4.25 -10.57
N PHE A 38 4.70 3.18 -10.24
CA PHE A 38 4.38 2.07 -11.13
C PHE A 38 2.86 1.94 -11.19
N GLU A 39 2.30 1.89 -12.39
CA GLU A 39 0.86 1.79 -12.61
C GLU A 39 0.54 0.56 -13.44
N ARG A 40 -0.60 -0.08 -13.14
CA ARG A 40 -1.12 -1.20 -13.91
C ARG A 40 -2.64 -1.13 -13.98
N ASN A 41 -3.19 -1.43 -15.15
CA ASN A 41 -4.64 -1.64 -15.30
C ASN A 41 -4.95 -3.08 -14.92
N ILE A 42 -5.87 -3.26 -13.98
CA ILE A 42 -6.32 -4.57 -13.50
C ILE A 42 -7.74 -4.77 -13.98
N LYS A 43 -7.96 -5.83 -14.74
CA LYS A 43 -9.30 -6.28 -15.11
C LYS A 43 -9.73 -7.37 -14.13
N THR A 44 -10.82 -7.13 -13.40
CA THR A 44 -11.34 -8.11 -12.45
C THR A 44 -12.18 -9.19 -13.13
N SER A 45 -12.49 -10.27 -12.40
CA SER A 45 -13.41 -11.33 -12.81
C SER A 45 -14.82 -10.82 -13.15
N TRP A 46 -15.20 -9.68 -12.57
CA TRP A 46 -16.45 -8.94 -12.85
C TRP A 46 -16.38 -8.03 -14.08
N ASN A 47 -15.32 -8.17 -14.90
CA ASN A 47 -15.10 -7.43 -16.14
C ASN A 47 -14.94 -5.90 -15.97
N ASN A 48 -14.71 -5.45 -14.74
CA ASN A 48 -14.45 -4.07 -14.39
C ASN A 48 -12.93 -3.79 -14.46
N VAL A 49 -12.55 -2.60 -14.94
CA VAL A 49 -11.14 -2.22 -15.09
C VAL A 49 -10.78 -1.13 -14.12
N TYR A 50 -9.86 -1.44 -13.21
CA TYR A 50 -9.27 -0.51 -12.25
C TYR A 50 -7.86 -0.15 -12.68
N ARG A 51 -7.32 0.92 -12.11
CA ARG A 51 -5.89 1.22 -12.19
C ARG A 51 -5.31 1.32 -10.80
N LEU A 52 -4.34 0.45 -10.54
CA LEU A 52 -3.52 0.50 -9.34
C LEU A 52 -2.28 1.35 -9.59
N ARG A 53 -1.84 2.05 -8.54
CA ARG A 53 -0.57 2.77 -8.53
C ARG A 53 0.19 2.42 -7.27
N ILE A 54 1.42 1.98 -7.44
CA ILE A 54 2.42 1.90 -6.38
C ILE A 54 3.18 3.23 -6.36
N LEU A 55 3.31 3.85 -5.19
CA LEU A 55 4.13 5.03 -4.93
C LEU A 55 5.33 4.60 -4.08
N VAL A 56 6.54 4.80 -4.62
CA VAL A 56 7.79 4.38 -3.97
C VAL A 56 8.52 5.60 -3.41
N GLY A 57 8.64 5.63 -2.08
CA GLY A 57 9.33 6.70 -1.36
C GLY A 57 10.86 6.56 -1.39
N GLU A 58 11.54 7.61 -0.94
CA GLU A 58 13.01 7.69 -0.99
C GLU A 58 13.74 6.63 -0.13
N ASN A 59 13.06 6.08 0.88
CA ASN A 59 13.58 5.08 1.80
C ASN A 59 13.38 3.63 1.33
N TYR A 60 12.80 3.40 0.16
CA TYR A 60 12.60 2.05 -0.35
C TYR A 60 13.96 1.37 -0.63
N PRO A 61 14.14 0.07 -0.29
CA PRO A 61 13.13 -0.88 0.21
C PRO A 61 13.07 -1.03 1.74
N GLU A 62 13.71 -0.15 2.53
CA GLU A 62 13.60 -0.17 4.01
C GLU A 62 12.20 0.17 4.50
N GLN A 63 11.45 0.91 3.68
CA GLN A 63 10.08 1.31 3.93
C GLN A 63 9.19 0.73 2.83
N LEU A 64 8.05 0.17 3.25
CA LEU A 64 7.01 -0.27 2.32
C LEU A 64 6.56 0.87 1.39
N PRO A 65 6.22 0.57 0.14
CA PRO A 65 5.59 1.53 -0.75
C PRO A 65 4.11 1.76 -0.36
N ASP A 66 3.49 2.79 -0.94
CA ASP A 66 2.04 2.95 -0.86
C ASP A 66 1.37 2.31 -2.08
N LEU A 67 0.21 1.68 -1.91
CA LEU A 67 -0.62 1.15 -3.00
C LEU A 67 -1.98 1.86 -3.00
N VAL A 68 -2.35 2.45 -4.13
CA VAL A 68 -3.59 3.22 -4.25
C VAL A 68 -4.42 2.83 -5.47
N VAL A 69 -5.74 2.97 -5.36
CA VAL A 69 -6.65 2.90 -6.50
C VAL A 69 -6.73 4.28 -7.15
N CYS A 70 -6.11 4.45 -8.32
CA CYS A 70 -6.02 5.75 -8.99
C CYS A 70 -7.04 5.94 -10.12
N ALA A 71 -7.67 4.86 -10.59
CA ALA A 71 -8.87 4.89 -11.42
C ALA A 71 -9.77 3.70 -11.08
N SER A 72 -11.08 3.92 -11.09
CA SER A 72 -12.10 2.90 -10.82
C SER A 72 -13.33 3.14 -11.69
N PRO A 73 -14.05 2.08 -12.12
CA PRO A 73 -15.28 2.22 -12.89
C PRO A 73 -16.47 2.71 -12.05
N LYS A 74 -16.38 2.60 -10.72
CA LYS A 74 -17.37 3.11 -9.76
C LYS A 74 -16.70 4.10 -8.80
N PRO A 75 -17.43 5.04 -8.20
CA PRO A 75 -16.84 5.89 -7.16
C PRO A 75 -16.28 5.03 -6.02
N MET A 76 -15.00 5.22 -5.68
CA MET A 76 -14.41 4.56 -4.52
C MET A 76 -15.03 5.11 -3.23
N PRO A 77 -15.21 4.27 -2.20
CA PRO A 77 -15.80 4.69 -0.95
C PRO A 77 -14.95 5.75 -0.25
N LYS A 78 -15.64 6.67 0.43
CA LYS A 78 -15.05 7.80 1.15
C LYS A 78 -15.53 7.93 2.59
N SER A 79 -16.42 7.05 3.06
CA SER A 79 -16.88 7.09 4.45
C SER A 79 -15.74 6.71 5.40
N SER A 80 -15.87 7.08 6.68
CA SER A 80 -14.91 6.72 7.73
C SER A 80 -14.74 5.21 7.89
N GLU A 81 -15.74 4.41 7.52
CA GLU A 81 -15.71 2.94 7.57
C GLU A 81 -14.65 2.33 6.63
N TRP A 82 -14.28 3.06 5.57
CA TRP A 82 -13.32 2.63 4.55
C TRP A 82 -11.96 3.32 4.68
N GLN A 83 -11.75 4.13 5.71
CA GLN A 83 -10.52 4.91 5.85
C GLN A 83 -9.73 4.42 7.06
N GLY A 84 -8.62 3.74 6.80
CA GLY A 84 -7.70 3.30 7.86
C GLY A 84 -8.27 2.19 8.73
N THR A 85 -9.07 1.28 8.15
CA THR A 85 -9.72 0.21 8.90
C THR A 85 -9.15 -1.15 8.52
N HIS A 86 -8.88 -1.98 9.53
CA HIS A 86 -8.48 -3.37 9.33
C HIS A 86 -9.56 -4.15 8.59
N THR A 87 -10.84 -3.90 8.89
CA THR A 87 -11.99 -4.60 8.30
C THR A 87 -12.10 -4.43 6.79
N THR A 88 -11.66 -3.30 6.22
CA THR A 88 -11.65 -3.08 4.77
C THR A 88 -10.26 -3.21 4.16
N HIS A 89 -9.24 -3.54 4.95
CA HIS A 89 -7.84 -3.55 4.54
C HIS A 89 -7.45 -2.28 3.78
N THR A 90 -7.73 -1.12 4.38
CA THR A 90 -7.34 0.18 3.83
C THR A 90 -6.54 0.99 4.83
N TRP A 91 -5.69 1.87 4.30
CA TRP A 91 -5.07 2.94 5.08
C TRP A 91 -5.88 4.23 4.96
N SER A 92 -5.46 5.26 5.70
CA SER A 92 -5.91 6.63 5.42
C SER A 92 -5.61 7.01 3.97
N GLN A 93 -6.41 7.90 3.40
CA GLN A 93 -6.25 8.27 1.99
C GLN A 93 -4.86 8.85 1.71
N LYS A 94 -4.29 8.47 0.57
CA LYS A 94 -3.02 8.99 0.07
C LYS A 94 -3.29 9.88 -1.14
N HIS A 95 -2.98 11.16 -1.03
CA HIS A 95 -3.23 12.17 -2.08
C HIS A 95 -4.70 12.18 -2.56
N GLY A 96 -5.65 11.97 -1.64
CA GLY A 96 -7.09 11.92 -1.96
C GLY A 96 -7.56 10.63 -2.65
N LEU A 97 -6.69 9.61 -2.74
CA LEU A 97 -6.99 8.30 -3.30
C LEU A 97 -7.15 7.27 -2.18
N LEU A 98 -7.99 6.26 -2.41
CA LEU A 98 -8.10 5.12 -1.52
C LEU A 98 -6.77 4.35 -1.50
N GLN A 99 -6.20 4.19 -0.31
CA GLN A 99 -4.97 3.44 -0.10
C GLN A 99 -5.30 2.05 0.42
N ILE A 100 -4.79 1.02 -0.26
CA ILE A 100 -4.97 -0.39 0.11
C ILE A 100 -3.89 -0.77 1.13
N CYS A 101 -4.29 -1.47 2.18
CA CYS A 101 -3.39 -2.18 3.07
C CYS A 101 -3.11 -3.56 2.47
N PHE A 102 -1.91 -3.76 1.94
CA PHE A 102 -1.53 -4.98 1.23
C PHE A 102 -0.52 -5.86 1.98
N TYR A 103 0.11 -5.29 3.02
CA TYR A 103 1.12 -5.95 3.82
C TYR A 103 1.14 -5.34 5.22
N HIS A 104 1.41 -6.17 6.23
CA HIS A 104 1.69 -5.65 7.56
C HIS A 104 3.10 -5.01 7.57
N PRO A 105 3.28 -3.75 8.03
CA PRO A 105 4.57 -3.06 7.92
C PRO A 105 5.76 -3.77 8.57
N LEU A 106 5.53 -4.62 9.58
CA LEU A 106 6.60 -5.38 10.25
C LEU A 106 7.04 -6.61 9.48
N CYS A 107 6.18 -7.13 8.61
CA CYS A 107 6.49 -8.28 7.80
C CYS A 107 7.23 -7.86 6.51
N TRP A 108 7.22 -6.57 6.17
CA TRP A 108 7.92 -6.04 5.00
C TRP A 108 9.43 -6.14 5.18
N THR A 109 10.10 -6.78 4.23
CA THR A 109 11.55 -6.88 4.18
C THR A 109 12.09 -6.35 2.86
N ARG A 110 13.41 -6.19 2.77
CA ARG A 110 14.07 -5.68 1.55
C ARG A 110 13.98 -6.67 0.39
N GLU A 111 13.70 -7.94 0.69
CA GLU A 111 13.53 -9.02 -0.27
C GLU A 111 12.17 -8.95 -0.97
N ASN A 112 11.17 -8.29 -0.38
CA ASN A 112 9.88 -8.12 -1.02
C ASN A 112 9.95 -7.26 -2.27
N MET A 113 9.15 -7.63 -3.26
CA MET A 113 9.17 -7.08 -4.61
C MET A 113 7.86 -6.37 -4.94
N LEU A 114 7.89 -5.40 -5.87
CA LEU A 114 6.70 -4.64 -6.25
C LEU A 114 5.63 -5.47 -6.94
N TYR A 115 5.96 -6.62 -7.53
CA TYR A 115 4.93 -7.51 -8.12
C TYR A 115 4.03 -8.10 -7.02
N GLU A 116 4.58 -8.45 -5.86
CA GLU A 116 3.81 -8.98 -4.72
C GLU A 116 2.81 -7.93 -4.21
N VAL A 117 3.20 -6.65 -4.26
CA VAL A 117 2.31 -5.53 -3.93
C VAL A 117 1.14 -5.43 -4.91
N PHE A 118 1.40 -5.57 -6.22
CA PHE A 118 0.32 -5.60 -7.21
C PHE A 118 -0.59 -6.81 -7.03
N GLU A 119 -0.06 -8.01 -6.79
CA GLU A 119 -0.88 -9.22 -6.56
C GLU A 119 -1.84 -9.04 -5.38
N LYS A 120 -1.38 -8.44 -4.29
CA LYS A 120 -2.25 -8.12 -3.15
C LYS A 120 -3.30 -7.07 -3.49
N GLY A 121 -2.96 -6.10 -4.32
CA GLY A 121 -3.94 -5.15 -4.88
C GLY A 121 -4.98 -5.82 -5.78
N GLU A 122 -4.57 -6.79 -6.60
CA GLU A 122 -5.45 -7.58 -7.46
C GLU A 122 -6.44 -8.39 -6.62
N GLN A 123 -5.95 -9.08 -5.57
CA GLN A 123 -6.78 -9.80 -4.60
C GLN A 123 -7.78 -8.86 -3.91
N TRP A 124 -7.33 -7.68 -3.47
CA TRP A 124 -8.20 -6.68 -2.86
C TRP A 124 -9.31 -6.21 -3.81
N LEU A 125 -9.01 -5.99 -5.09
CA LEU A 125 -9.99 -5.57 -6.08
C LEU A 125 -11.03 -6.65 -6.39
N GLU A 126 -10.63 -7.92 -6.42
CA GLU A 126 -11.58 -9.04 -6.57
C GLU A 126 -12.53 -9.13 -5.36
N ALA A 127 -11.98 -9.07 -4.15
CA ALA A 127 -12.78 -9.04 -2.92
C ALA A 127 -13.71 -7.82 -2.88
N TYR A 128 -13.25 -6.66 -3.35
CA TYR A 128 -14.06 -5.45 -3.42
C TYR A 128 -15.25 -5.60 -4.37
N GLU A 129 -15.07 -6.21 -5.54
CA GLU A 129 -16.20 -6.47 -6.43
C GLU A 129 -17.18 -7.50 -5.86
N GLU A 130 -16.69 -8.56 -5.22
CA GLU A 130 -17.56 -9.53 -4.54
C GLU A 130 -18.33 -8.87 -3.38
N HIS A 131 -17.67 -8.02 -2.60
CA HIS A 131 -18.31 -7.21 -1.56
C HIS A 131 -19.42 -6.32 -2.14
N LEU A 132 -19.16 -5.61 -3.23
CA LEU A 132 -20.18 -4.78 -3.90
C LEU A 132 -21.36 -5.60 -4.42
N ALA A 133 -21.12 -6.82 -4.88
CA ALA A 133 -22.15 -7.69 -5.44
C ALA A 133 -23.00 -8.39 -4.37
N THR A 134 -22.39 -8.78 -3.25
CA THR A 134 -23.00 -9.69 -2.26
C THR A 134 -23.24 -9.07 -0.89
N GLY A 135 -22.54 -7.99 -0.56
CA GLY A 135 -22.51 -7.39 0.77
C GLY A 135 -21.64 -8.16 1.80
N LYS A 136 -20.96 -9.24 1.39
CA LYS A 136 -20.05 -9.99 2.29
C LYS A 136 -18.92 -9.07 2.79
N PRO A 137 -18.53 -9.13 4.08
CA PRO A 137 -17.46 -8.30 4.63
C PRO A 137 -16.12 -8.48 3.89
N MET A 138 -15.39 -7.38 3.66
CA MET A 138 -14.10 -7.39 2.95
C MET A 138 -13.07 -8.29 3.62
N ASN A 139 -12.97 -8.27 4.95
CA ASN A 139 -12.01 -9.06 5.71
C ASN A 139 -12.28 -10.58 5.60
N GLU A 140 -13.54 -11.00 5.57
CA GLU A 140 -13.89 -12.42 5.32
C GLU A 140 -13.42 -12.87 3.93
N LEU A 141 -13.63 -12.02 2.91
CA LEU A 141 -13.21 -12.26 1.54
C LEU A 141 -11.67 -12.24 1.38
N LEU A 142 -10.98 -11.49 2.25
CA LEU A 142 -9.54 -11.33 2.27
C LEU A 142 -8.84 -12.18 3.33
N SER A 143 -9.49 -13.22 3.87
CA SER A 143 -8.95 -14.04 4.97
C SER A 143 -7.51 -14.56 4.81
N ALA A 144 -6.96 -14.64 3.60
CA ALA A 144 -5.54 -14.93 3.34
C ALA A 144 -4.57 -13.74 3.53
N MET A 145 -5.09 -12.56 3.85
CA MET A 145 -4.37 -11.31 4.17
C MET A 145 -4.55 -10.92 5.64
N GLU A 146 -5.34 -11.66 6.41
CA GLU A 146 -5.49 -11.40 7.84
C GLU A 146 -4.21 -11.84 8.58
N PRO A 147 -3.60 -10.94 9.38
CA PRO A 147 -2.52 -11.33 10.27
C PRO A 147 -3.04 -12.34 11.29
N THR A 148 -2.22 -13.33 11.60
CA THR A 148 -2.47 -14.30 12.67
C THR A 148 -2.62 -13.59 14.02
N GLU A 149 -3.23 -14.24 15.01
CA GLU A 149 -3.37 -13.68 16.38
C GLU A 149 -2.03 -13.23 16.97
N GLU A 150 -0.94 -13.91 16.62
CA GLU A 150 0.42 -13.54 17.05
C GLU A 150 0.89 -12.24 16.37
N GLU A 151 0.66 -12.10 15.06
CA GLU A 151 1.00 -10.89 14.31
C GLU A 151 0.19 -9.67 14.79
N LEU A 152 -1.08 -9.87 15.14
CA LEU A 152 -1.94 -8.83 15.74
C LEU A 152 -1.43 -8.39 17.13
N GLN A 153 -1.02 -9.33 17.98
CA GLN A 153 -0.45 -8.99 19.29
C GLN A 153 0.90 -8.26 19.16
N GLU A 154 1.69 -8.60 18.16
CA GLU A 154 2.93 -7.89 17.87
C GLU A 154 2.67 -6.48 17.30
N GLU A 155 1.64 -6.33 16.47
CA GLU A 155 1.13 -5.06 15.96
C GLU A 155 0.74 -4.12 17.09
N GLU A 156 -0.08 -4.57 18.06
CA GLU A 156 -0.46 -3.75 19.22
C GLU A 156 0.75 -3.27 20.02
N ARG A 157 1.75 -4.14 20.20
CA ARG A 157 3.00 -3.81 20.92
C ARG A 157 3.83 -2.79 20.16
N HIS A 158 3.95 -2.95 18.85
CA HIS A 158 4.71 -2.04 17.99
C HIS A 158 4.01 -0.68 17.83
N GLN A 159 2.68 -0.67 17.68
CA GLN A 159 1.88 0.54 17.67
C GLN A 159 2.02 1.31 18.98
N ALA A 160 1.90 0.63 20.13
CA ALA A 160 2.14 1.25 21.44
C ALA A 160 3.58 1.80 21.57
N LYS A 161 4.57 1.13 20.99
CA LYS A 161 5.97 1.60 20.98
C LYS A 161 6.15 2.83 20.08
N TYR A 162 5.52 2.86 18.92
CA TYR A 162 5.52 4.00 18.01
C TYR A 162 4.83 5.21 18.65
N GLU A 163 3.64 5.04 19.23
CA GLU A 163 2.92 6.10 19.93
C GLU A 163 3.74 6.66 21.10
N ARG A 164 4.39 5.80 21.88
CA ARG A 164 5.33 6.23 22.94
C ARG A 164 6.49 7.05 22.39
N ARG A 165 7.03 6.67 21.22
CA ARG A 165 8.12 7.41 20.56
C ARG A 165 7.63 8.77 20.05
N MET A 166 6.46 8.82 19.40
CA MET A 166 5.86 10.05 18.90
C MET A 166 5.45 10.99 20.04
N ALA A 167 4.94 10.47 21.15
CA ALA A 167 4.66 11.25 22.35
C ALA A 167 5.92 11.90 22.93
N LYS A 168 7.05 11.17 22.95
CA LYS A 168 8.35 11.72 23.37
C LYS A 168 8.86 12.81 22.43
N ILE A 169 8.70 12.64 21.12
CA ILE A 169 9.06 13.65 20.12
C ILE A 169 8.20 14.91 20.33
N ASN A 170 6.87 14.76 20.39
CA ASN A 170 5.95 15.88 20.64
C ASN A 170 6.21 16.58 21.99
N GLN A 171 6.60 15.85 23.03
CA GLN A 171 6.95 16.43 24.32
C GLN A 171 8.28 17.20 24.25
N LYS A 172 9.25 16.71 23.48
CA LYS A 172 10.52 17.37 23.23
C LYS A 172 10.33 18.66 22.42
N ASP A 173 9.47 18.64 21.41
CA ASP A 173 9.18 19.81 20.56
C ASP A 173 8.45 20.90 21.35
N ARG A 174 7.51 20.53 22.24
CA ARG A 174 6.89 21.46 23.20
C ARG A 174 7.89 22.08 24.18
N ARG A 175 8.93 21.34 24.59
CA ARG A 175 9.99 21.85 25.47
C ARG A 175 10.95 22.79 24.74
N LEU A 176 11.09 22.65 23.42
CA LEU A 176 11.96 23.49 22.59
C LEU A 176 11.25 24.72 22.02
N GLY A 177 9.96 24.92 22.32
CA GLY A 177 9.19 26.09 21.87
C GLY A 177 8.90 26.12 20.37
N LEU A 178 9.16 25.02 19.66
CA LEU A 178 8.87 24.86 18.24
C LEU A 178 7.40 24.44 18.12
N LYS A 179 6.54 25.40 17.80
CA LYS A 179 5.18 25.18 17.28
C LYS A 179 5.17 25.49 15.80
#